data_AF-A0A8D3WK60-F1
#
_entry.id   AF-A0A8D3WK60-F1
#
_cell.length_a   1.000
_cell.length_b   1.000
_cell.length_c   1.000
_cell.angle_alpha   90.00
_cell.angle_beta   90.00
_cell.angle_gamma   90.00
#
_symmetry.space_group_name_H-M   'P 1'
#
loop_
_entity.id
_entity.type
_entity.pdbx_description
1 polymer ?
#
loop_
_entity_poly.entity_id
_entity_poly.type
_entity_poly.pdbx_seq_one_letter_code
_entity_poly.pdbx_strand_id
1 'polypeptide(L)' 'MTGLNTVLILVGLFLAGGVYSFWKQGMPKGVVVLLGIGSVMCLVAGVMRIQGLWD' A
#
# COMPACT_ATOMS: atom_id res chain seq x y z
N MET A 1 -0.15 -13.85 11.97
CA MET A 1 0.64 -13.13 10.94
C MET A 1 1.38 -14.15 10.08
N THR A 2 1.31 -14.06 8.75
CA THR A 2 2.06 -14.92 7.80
C THR A 2 3.05 -14.07 7.01
N GLY A 3 3.95 -14.71 6.24
CA GLY A 3 4.88 -13.99 5.37
C GLY A 3 4.17 -13.11 4.33
N LEU A 4 3.04 -13.58 3.79
CA LEU A 4 2.31 -12.86 2.73
C LEU A 4 1.71 -11.53 3.23
N ASN A 5 1.05 -11.51 4.39
CA ASN A 5 0.52 -10.27 4.95
C ASN A 5 1.64 -9.28 5.29
N THR A 6 2.75 -9.74 5.85
CA THR A 6 3.89 -8.86 6.13
C THR A 6 4.40 -8.21 4.84
N VAL A 7 4.58 -8.98 3.76
CA VAL A 7 5.00 -8.46 2.46
C VAL A 7 3.98 -7.44 1.92
N LEU A 8 2.69 -7.76 1.94
CA LEU A 8 1.65 -6.85 1.45
C LEU A 8 1.61 -5.54 2.23
N ILE A 9 1.78 -5.57 3.56
CA ILE A 9 1.82 -4.37 4.39
C ILE A 9 3.06 -3.53 4.09
N LEU A 10 4.25 -4.15 4.04
CA LEU A 10 5.50 -3.44 3.76
C LEU A 10 5.50 -2.82 2.36
N VAL A 11 5.04 -3.56 1.35
CA VAL A 11 4.88 -3.04 -0.02
C VAL A 11 3.85 -1.91 -0.04
N GLY A 12 2.71 -2.06 0.62
CA GLY A 12 1.71 -1.00 0.72
C GLY A 12 2.26 0.30 1.31
N LEU A 13 3.02 0.22 2.40
CA LEU A 13 3.69 1.37 3.02
C LEU A 13 4.78 1.96 2.12
N PHE A 14 5.57 1.13 1.45
CA PHE A 14 6.57 1.57 0.48
C PHE A 14 5.92 2.35 -0.68
N LEU A 15 4.83 1.83 -1.24
CA LEU A 15 4.08 2.49 -2.31
C LEU A 15 3.46 3.81 -1.83
N ALA A 16 3.01 3.91 -0.57
CA ALA A 16 2.54 5.18 0.00
C ALA A 16 3.67 6.23 0.06
N GLY A 17 4.90 5.82 0.41
CA GLY A 17 6.09 6.66 0.27
C GLY A 17 6.33 7.10 -1.18
N GLY A 18 6.13 6.17 -2.13
CA GLY A 18 6.15 6.45 -3.57
C GLY A 18 5.12 7.50 -4.02
N VAL A 19 3.90 7.46 -3.49
CA VAL A 19 2.85 8.48 -3.77
C VAL A 19 3.32 9.86 -3.36
N TYR A 20 3.81 10.00 -2.13
CA TYR A 20 4.32 11.27 -1.63
C TYR A 20 5.51 11.78 -2.48
N SER A 21 6.43 10.88 -2.82
CA SER A 21 7.58 11.18 -3.66
C SER A 21 7.16 11.68 -5.06
N PHE A 22 6.26 10.96 -5.73
CA PHE A 22 5.80 11.30 -7.09
C PHE A 22 4.98 12.60 -7.10
N TRP A 23 4.18 12.83 -6.06
CA TRP A 23 3.46 14.08 -5.90
C TRP A 23 4.42 15.28 -5.77
N LYS A 24 5.49 15.14 -4.98
CA LYS A 24 6.53 16.18 -4.84
C LYS A 24 7.35 16.39 -6.11
N GLN A 25 7.54 15.36 -6.93
CA GLN A 25 8.23 15.44 -8.23
C GLN A 25 7.36 16.00 -9.36
N GLY A 26 6.07 16.29 -9.11
CA GLY A 26 5.17 16.84 -10.14
C GLY A 26 4.78 15.83 -11.22
N MET A 27 4.83 14.52 -10.91
CA MET A 27 4.43 13.46 -11.84
C MET A 27 2.96 13.58 -12.25
N PRO A 28 2.56 13.02 -13.41
CA PRO A 28 1.17 13.06 -13.86
C PRO A 28 0.20 12.54 -12.79
N LYS A 29 -0.86 13.28 -12.51
CA LYS A 29 -1.81 12.98 -11.42
C LYS A 29 -2.40 11.57 -11.52
N GLY A 30 -2.64 11.08 -12.75
CA GLY A 30 -3.15 9.71 -12.96
C GLY A 30 -2.19 8.64 -12.42
N VAL A 31 -0.88 8.81 -12.56
CA VAL A 31 0.13 7.88 -12.04
C VAL A 31 0.16 7.93 -10.51
N VAL A 32 0.09 9.13 -9.93
CA VAL A 32 0.04 9.31 -8.46
C VAL A 32 -1.20 8.63 -7.87
N VAL A 33 -2.36 8.82 -8.50
CA VAL A 33 -3.62 8.20 -8.07
C VAL A 33 -3.57 6.68 -8.21
N LEU A 34 -3.09 6.16 -9.34
CA LEU A 34 -2.95 4.72 -9.56
C LEU A 34 -2.03 4.09 -8.50
N LEU A 35 -0.89 4.72 -8.22
CA LEU A 35 0.05 4.26 -7.20
C LEU A 35 -0.59 4.28 -5.80
N GLY A 36 -1.40 5.31 -5.50
CA GLY A 36 -2.16 5.40 -4.26
C GLY A 36 -3.20 4.30 -4.11
N ILE A 37 -3.93 3.98 -5.18
CA ILE A 37 -4.88 2.86 -5.19
C ILE A 37 -4.13 1.54 -4.92
N GLY A 38 -3.02 1.30 -5.60
CA GLY A 38 -2.18 0.11 -5.39
C GLY A 38 -1.68 -0.01 -3.94
N SER A 39 -1.22 1.10 -3.36
CA SER A 39 -0.82 1.16 -1.94
C SER A 39 -1.96 0.75 -1.02
N VAL A 40 -3.15 1.35 -1.18
CA VAL A 40 -4.33 1.02 -0.37
C VAL A 40 -4.73 -0.44 -0.54
N MET A 41 -4.74 -0.97 -1.76
CA MET A 41 -5.07 -2.37 -2.03
C MET A 41 -4.12 -3.33 -1.29
N CYS A 42 -2.81 -3.08 -1.33
CA CYS A 42 -1.82 -3.88 -0.62
C CYS A 42 -2.01 -3.80 0.91
N LEU A 43 -2.22 -2.61 1.46
CA LEU A 43 -2.45 -2.42 2.90
C LEU A 43 -3.72 -3.14 3.37
N VAL A 44 -4.85 -2.89 2.70
CA VAL A 44 -6.13 -3.52 3.03
C VAL A 44 -6.02 -5.05 2.93
N ALA A 45 -5.45 -5.55 1.84
CA ALA A 45 -5.23 -6.98 1.65
C ALA A 45 -4.33 -7.59 2.74
N GLY A 46 -3.28 -6.88 3.16
CA GLY A 46 -2.39 -7.31 4.22
C GLY A 46 -3.07 -7.37 5.58
N VAL A 47 -3.82 -6.32 5.94
CA VAL A 47 -4.54 -6.23 7.24
C VAL A 47 -5.67 -7.26 7.32
N MET A 48 -6.44 -7.46 6.24
CA MET A 48 -7.49 -8.49 6.18
C MET A 48 -6.98 -9.92 6.42
N ARG A 49 -5.68 -10.17 6.22
CA ARG A 49 -5.03 -11.49 6.42
C ARG A 49 -4.37 -11.64 7.81
N ILE A 50 -4.56 -10.68 8.72
CA ILE A 50 -4.09 -10.80 10.10
C ILE A 50 -5.08 -11.68 10.89
N GLN A 51 -4.67 -12.92 11.17
CA GLN A 51 -5.39 -13.84 12.06
C GLN A 51 -5.53 -13.23 13.46
N GLY A 52 -6.72 -13.33 14.08
CA GLY A 52 -7.01 -12.80 15.40
C GLY A 52 -7.32 -11.29 15.45
N LEU A 53 -7.27 -10.56 14.33
CA LEU A 53 -7.61 -9.13 14.30
C LEU A 53 -9.12 -8.89 14.09
N TRP A 54 -9.80 -9.85 13.47
CA TRP A 54 -11.18 -9.72 12.99
C TRP A 54 -12.15 -10.69 13.65
N ASP A 55 -11.64 -11.52 14.58
CA ASP A 55 -12.42 -12.45 15.38
C ASP A 55 -13.10 -11.75 16.57
#